data_AF-A0A382D8Q0-F1
#
_entry.id   AF-A0A382D8Q0-F1
#
_cell.length_a   1.000
_cell.length_b   1.000
_cell.length_c   1.000
_cell.angle_alpha   90.00
_cell.angle_beta   90.00
_cell.angle_gamma   90.00
#
_symmetry.space_group_name_H-M   'P 1'
#
loop_
_entity.id
_entity.type
_entity.pdbx_description
1 polymer ?
#
loop_
_entity_poly.entity_id
_entity_poly.type
_entity_poly.pdbx_seq_one_letter_code
_entity_poly.pdbx_strand_id
1 'polypeptide(L)'
;NQNIFGDYSQLIIEIFNDKNLPDKYKLRSMLSNYISKEADLRSLRVSLFDNDRFFFRPIWYKSKLNESHHTDSGDDKIIYYNRWLKKKGTLFTEKDVRVAHMFTKKPRIIDYQDINHVEVKGNTITGYRIHINNRYITRFHKTDKDKIEQIRRFIINRSAQYNSG
;
A
#
# COMPACT_ATOMS: atom_id res chain seq x y z
N ASN A 1 -2.89 12.46 13.69
CA ASN A 1 -1.47 12.70 14.03
C ASN A 1 -1.01 12.16 15.39
N GLN A 2 -1.87 11.55 16.23
CA GLN A 2 -1.42 11.01 17.54
C GLN A 2 -0.78 9.60 17.48
N ASN A 3 -1.02 8.79 16.44
CA ASN A 3 -0.43 7.44 16.35
C ASN A 3 1.05 7.39 15.96
N ILE A 4 1.61 8.47 15.43
CA ILE A 4 2.99 8.47 14.93
C ILE A 4 3.98 8.20 16.08
N PHE A 5 3.76 8.84 17.24
CA PHE A 5 4.59 8.60 18.42
C PHE A 5 4.45 7.19 18.98
N GLY A 6 3.24 6.60 18.95
CA GLY A 6 3.03 5.21 19.37
C GLY A 6 3.73 4.20 18.46
N ASP A 7 3.61 4.39 17.14
CA ASP A 7 4.27 3.53 16.14
C ASP A 7 5.81 3.67 16.24
N TYR A 8 6.33 4.88 16.51
CA TYR A 8 7.77 5.10 16.81
C TYR A 8 8.22 4.45 18.11
N SER A 9 7.45 4.58 19.19
CA SER A 9 7.76 3.95 20.47
C SER A 9 7.81 2.44 20.34
N GLN A 10 6.92 1.84 19.55
CA GLN A 10 6.91 0.40 19.32
C GLN A 10 8.15 -0.07 18.53
N LEU A 11 8.56 0.66 17.50
CA LEU A 11 9.79 0.37 16.76
C LEU A 11 11.03 0.44 17.67
N ILE A 12 11.07 1.44 18.57
CA ILE A 12 12.13 1.58 19.57
C ILE A 12 12.11 0.39 20.55
N ILE A 13 10.94 -0.02 21.03
CA ILE A 13 10.78 -1.16 21.95
C ILE A 13 11.22 -2.47 21.28
N GLU A 14 10.86 -2.71 20.01
CA GLU A 14 11.29 -3.88 19.24
C GLU A 14 12.81 -3.95 19.08
N ILE A 15 13.45 -2.80 18.84
CA ILE A 15 14.92 -2.67 18.78
C ILE A 15 15.58 -3.00 20.12
N PHE A 16 15.01 -2.55 21.23
CA PHE A 16 15.57 -2.79 22.57
C PHE A 16 15.28 -4.20 23.12
N ASN A 17 14.24 -4.87 22.59
CA ASN A 17 13.90 -6.24 22.96
C ASN A 17 14.66 -7.29 22.14
N ASP A 18 15.38 -6.90 21.08
CA ASP A 18 16.27 -7.80 20.35
C ASP A 18 17.52 -8.07 21.21
N LYS A 19 17.73 -9.34 21.58
CA LYS A 19 18.85 -9.76 22.46
C LYS A 19 20.22 -9.49 21.84
N ASN A 20 20.28 -9.26 20.53
CA ASN A 20 21.44 -8.77 19.81
C ASN A 20 21.16 -7.34 19.33
N LEU A 21 21.53 -6.35 20.15
CA LEU A 21 21.44 -4.93 19.80
C LEU A 21 22.01 -4.73 18.39
N PRO A 22 21.19 -4.30 17.41
CA PRO A 22 21.68 -3.98 16.09
C PRO A 22 22.77 -2.92 16.20
N ASP A 23 23.84 -3.03 15.41
CA ASP A 23 24.85 -1.97 15.41
C ASP A 23 24.21 -0.63 15.00
N LYS A 24 24.93 0.46 15.31
CA LYS A 24 24.48 1.82 15.02
C LYS A 24 24.12 2.05 13.55
N TYR A 25 24.75 1.34 12.61
CA TYR A 25 24.47 1.45 11.19
C TYR A 25 23.15 0.76 10.82
N LYS A 26 22.90 -0.44 11.34
CA LYS A 26 21.63 -1.16 11.18
C LYS A 26 20.46 -0.37 11.77
N LEU A 27 20.61 0.23 12.95
CA LEU A 27 19.59 1.10 13.55
C LEU A 27 19.28 2.32 12.69
N ARG A 28 20.31 3.01 12.19
CA ARG A 28 20.13 4.16 11.29
C ARG A 28 19.43 3.77 10.00
N SER A 29 19.77 2.61 9.43
CA SER A 29 19.13 2.09 8.22
C SER A 29 17.64 1.80 8.46
N MET A 30 17.31 1.10 9.55
CA MET A 30 15.92 0.81 9.92
C MET A 30 15.09 2.08 10.12
N LEU A 31 15.64 3.06 10.84
CA LEU A 31 14.97 4.35 11.08
C LEU A 31 14.76 5.12 9.77
N SER A 32 15.79 5.20 8.93
CA SER A 32 15.70 5.86 7.62
C SER A 32 14.62 5.22 6.74
N ASN A 33 14.57 3.89 6.71
CA ASN A 33 13.55 3.14 5.97
C ASN A 33 12.13 3.44 6.50
N TYR A 34 11.94 3.45 7.82
CA TYR A 34 10.66 3.81 8.43
C TYR A 34 10.22 5.23 8.07
N ILE A 35 11.10 6.23 8.21
CA ILE A 35 10.80 7.62 7.87
C ILE A 35 10.45 7.76 6.39
N SER A 36 11.19 7.09 5.49
CA SER A 36 10.92 7.08 4.05
C SER A 36 9.53 6.49 3.75
N LYS A 37 9.21 5.33 4.34
CA LYS A 37 7.90 4.66 4.21
C LYS A 37 6.74 5.54 4.68
N GLU A 38 6.92 6.25 5.79
CA GLU A 38 5.92 7.16 6.35
C GLU A 38 5.75 8.44 5.52
N ALA A 39 6.85 9.01 5.02
CA ALA A 39 6.80 10.21 4.17
C ALA A 39 6.05 9.95 2.86
N ASP A 40 6.35 8.83 2.19
CA ASP A 40 5.69 8.38 0.96
C ASP A 40 4.19 8.16 1.18
N LEU A 41 3.83 7.46 2.27
CA LEU A 41 2.43 7.26 2.66
C LEU A 41 1.69 8.59 2.92
N ARG A 42 2.31 9.53 3.63
CA ARG A 42 1.69 10.85 3.89
C ARG A 42 1.46 11.62 2.61
N SER A 43 2.45 11.63 1.71
CA SER A 43 2.31 12.27 0.39
C SER A 43 1.13 11.68 -0.39
N LEU A 44 1.01 10.35 -0.40
CA LEU A 44 -0.10 9.69 -1.07
C LEU A 44 -1.46 9.97 -0.41
N ARG A 45 -1.51 10.02 0.94
CA ARG A 45 -2.73 10.41 1.68
C ARG A 45 -3.22 11.79 1.29
N VAL A 46 -2.33 12.78 1.28
CA VAL A 46 -2.66 14.15 0.89
C VAL A 46 -3.17 14.17 -0.55
N SER A 47 -2.49 13.47 -1.46
CA SER A 47 -2.83 13.44 -2.88
C SER A 47 -4.19 12.81 -3.19
N LEU A 48 -4.66 11.87 -2.35
CA LEU A 48 -5.92 11.14 -2.56
C LEU A 48 -7.04 11.59 -1.62
N PHE A 49 -6.80 12.56 -0.73
CA PHE A 49 -7.69 12.92 0.37
C PHE A 49 -9.10 13.29 -0.08
N ASP A 50 -9.23 13.96 -1.23
CA ASP A 50 -10.49 14.42 -1.81
C ASP A 50 -11.19 13.37 -2.67
N ASN A 51 -10.60 12.18 -2.87
CA ASN A 51 -11.17 11.14 -3.71
C ASN A 51 -11.90 10.08 -2.89
N ASP A 52 -13.23 10.10 -2.98
CA ASP A 52 -14.17 9.23 -2.26
C ASP A 52 -14.02 7.72 -2.50
N ARG A 53 -13.21 7.32 -3.49
CA ARG A 53 -12.96 5.91 -3.82
C ARG A 53 -11.79 5.31 -3.06
N PHE A 54 -10.96 6.14 -2.45
CA PHE A 54 -9.81 5.72 -1.67
C PHE A 54 -10.11 5.82 -0.18
N PHE A 55 -9.79 4.75 0.53
CA PHE A 55 -9.96 4.67 1.97
C PHE A 55 -8.62 4.36 2.62
N PHE A 56 -8.24 5.17 3.61
CA PHE A 56 -7.04 4.95 4.41
C PHE A 56 -7.44 4.38 5.76
N ARG A 57 -6.77 3.29 6.19
CA ARG A 57 -7.03 2.58 7.45
C ARG A 57 -8.55 2.39 7.75
N PRO A 58 -9.31 1.66 6.90
CA PRO A 58 -10.75 1.50 7.09
C PRO A 58 -11.08 0.60 8.31
N ILE A 59 -11.20 1.20 9.51
CA ILE A 59 -11.46 0.48 10.78
C ILE A 59 -12.85 -0.17 10.76
N TRP A 60 -13.87 0.51 10.24
CA TRP A 60 -15.26 0.04 10.26
C TRP A 60 -15.59 -1.00 9.18
N TYR A 61 -14.59 -1.44 8.40
CA TYR A 61 -14.74 -2.38 7.29
C TYR A 61 -13.78 -3.57 7.35
N LYS A 62 -13.08 -3.77 8.48
CA LYS A 62 -12.02 -4.77 8.61
C LYS A 62 -12.50 -6.19 8.28
N SER A 63 -13.66 -6.62 8.78
CA SER A 63 -14.22 -7.96 8.54
C SER A 63 -14.44 -8.28 7.06
N LYS A 64 -15.13 -7.40 6.33
CA LYS A 64 -15.42 -7.59 4.89
C LYS A 64 -14.17 -7.50 4.02
N LEU A 65 -13.19 -6.69 4.43
CA LEU A 65 -11.88 -6.65 3.77
C LEU A 65 -11.08 -7.93 4.01
N ASN A 66 -11.12 -8.47 5.23
CA ASN A 66 -10.48 -9.74 5.56
C ASN A 66 -11.08 -10.87 4.70
N GLU A 67 -12.40 -10.93 4.56
CA GLU A 67 -13.07 -11.92 3.72
C GLU A 67 -12.67 -11.80 2.24
N SER A 68 -12.65 -10.58 1.69
CA SER A 68 -12.45 -10.37 0.25
C SER A 68 -10.97 -10.33 -0.19
N HIS A 69 -10.05 -9.97 0.71
CA HIS A 69 -8.63 -9.79 0.41
C HIS A 69 -7.72 -10.68 1.27
N HIS A 70 -8.29 -11.63 2.02
CA HIS A 70 -7.56 -12.57 2.88
C HIS A 70 -6.48 -11.90 3.73
N THR A 71 -6.85 -10.80 4.39
CA THR A 71 -5.93 -10.09 5.26
C THR A 71 -6.01 -10.69 6.66
N ASP A 72 -4.88 -11.18 7.15
CA ASP A 72 -4.74 -11.68 8.52
C ASP A 72 -4.76 -10.51 9.51
N SER A 73 -4.87 -10.82 10.81
CA SER A 73 -4.92 -9.82 11.88
C SER A 73 -3.67 -8.93 12.02
N GLY A 74 -2.60 -9.19 11.26
CA GLY A 74 -1.34 -8.44 11.27
C GLY A 74 -0.97 -7.71 9.97
N ASP A 75 -1.84 -7.68 8.96
CA ASP A 75 -1.57 -6.88 7.75
C ASP A 75 -2.03 -5.44 7.94
N ASP A 76 -1.07 -4.53 8.14
CA ASP A 76 -1.35 -3.11 8.19
C ASP A 76 -1.74 -2.59 6.80
N LYS A 77 -3.03 -2.29 6.68
CA LYS A 77 -3.65 -1.82 5.44
C LYS A 77 -3.34 -0.34 5.27
N ILE A 78 -2.59 -0.02 4.23
CA ILE A 78 -2.20 1.34 3.95
C ILE A 78 -3.34 2.06 3.22
N ILE A 79 -3.81 1.48 2.11
CA ILE A 79 -4.75 2.12 1.19
C ILE A 79 -5.66 1.08 0.57
N TYR A 80 -6.95 1.39 0.48
CA TYR A 80 -7.91 0.57 -0.21
C TYR A 80 -8.65 1.36 -1.28
N TYR A 81 -8.62 0.87 -2.52
CA TYR A 81 -9.43 1.37 -3.62
C TYR A 81 -10.62 0.45 -3.85
N ASN A 82 -11.84 0.99 -3.71
CA ASN A 82 -13.07 0.25 -3.96
C ASN A 82 -13.91 0.91 -5.04
N ARG A 83 -14.41 0.11 -5.98
CA ARG A 83 -15.40 0.57 -6.96
C ARG A 83 -16.84 0.20 -6.58
N TRP A 84 -17.05 -0.90 -5.86
CA TRP A 84 -18.35 -1.52 -5.62
C TRP A 84 -18.42 -2.13 -4.23
N LEU A 85 -18.28 -1.29 -3.19
CA LEU A 85 -18.49 -1.60 -1.77
C LEU A 85 -18.73 -3.09 -1.49
N LYS A 86 -17.66 -3.93 -1.56
CA LYS A 86 -17.47 -5.29 -0.96
C LYS A 86 -16.94 -6.44 -1.85
N LYS A 87 -16.97 -6.41 -3.19
CA LYS A 87 -16.61 -7.62 -4.01
C LYS A 87 -15.42 -7.49 -4.98
N LYS A 88 -14.99 -6.27 -5.30
CA LYS A 88 -13.88 -6.01 -6.22
C LYS A 88 -13.11 -4.79 -5.73
N GLY A 89 -11.79 -4.87 -5.71
CA GLY A 89 -10.97 -3.77 -5.24
C GLY A 89 -9.48 -4.05 -5.37
N THR A 90 -8.71 -3.05 -5.00
CA THR A 90 -7.25 -3.15 -4.91
C THR A 90 -6.84 -2.62 -3.54
N LEU A 91 -6.15 -3.46 -2.80
CA LEU A 91 -5.64 -3.16 -1.48
C LEU A 91 -4.12 -3.08 -1.56
N PHE A 92 -3.58 -2.00 -1.00
CA PHE A 92 -2.15 -1.80 -0.82
C PHE A 92 -1.88 -2.00 0.67
N THR A 93 -1.18 -3.09 0.98
CA THR A 93 -0.71 -3.37 2.35
C THR A 93 0.73 -2.88 2.48
N GLU A 94 1.32 -3.05 3.67
CA GLU A 94 2.74 -2.80 3.86
C GLU A 94 3.66 -3.69 3.03
N LYS A 95 3.22 -4.92 2.73
CA LYS A 95 4.04 -5.99 2.15
C LYS A 95 3.74 -6.25 0.67
N ASP A 96 2.50 -6.00 0.26
CA ASP A 96 2.00 -6.46 -1.03
C ASP A 96 0.88 -5.58 -1.61
N VAL A 97 0.57 -5.84 -2.88
CA VAL A 97 -0.63 -5.38 -3.56
C VAL A 97 -1.58 -6.56 -3.74
N ARG A 98 -2.82 -6.43 -3.24
CA ARG A 98 -3.86 -7.45 -3.39
C ARG A 98 -4.98 -6.99 -4.29
N VAL A 99 -5.28 -7.77 -5.31
CA VAL A 99 -6.35 -7.48 -6.28
C VAL A 99 -7.45 -8.50 -6.12
N ALA A 100 -8.62 -8.06 -5.67
CA ALA A 100 -9.83 -8.89 -5.64
C ALA A 100 -10.69 -8.60 -6.88
N HIS A 101 -11.07 -9.65 -7.60
CA HIS A 101 -12.01 -9.57 -8.70
C HIS A 101 -13.39 -10.11 -8.29
N MET A 102 -14.41 -9.74 -9.05
CA MET A 102 -15.73 -10.32 -8.88
C MET A 102 -15.63 -11.83 -9.20
N PHE A 103 -16.24 -12.67 -8.36
CA PHE A 103 -16.29 -14.14 -8.50
C PHE A 103 -14.98 -14.91 -8.25
N THR A 104 -13.86 -14.24 -7.94
CA THR A 104 -12.65 -14.94 -7.48
C THR A 104 -12.71 -15.20 -5.99
N LYS A 105 -12.51 -16.47 -5.57
CA LYS A 105 -12.47 -16.84 -4.15
C LYS A 105 -11.26 -16.29 -3.40
N LYS A 106 -10.14 -16.06 -4.10
CA LYS A 106 -8.91 -15.50 -3.51
C LYS A 106 -8.43 -14.29 -4.31
N PRO A 107 -7.91 -13.24 -3.66
CA PRO A 107 -7.27 -12.14 -4.36
C PRO A 107 -5.96 -12.62 -5.00
N ARG A 108 -5.56 -11.93 -6.06
CA ARG A 108 -4.19 -12.03 -6.57
C ARG A 108 -3.28 -11.18 -5.69
N ILE A 109 -2.25 -11.78 -5.12
CA ILE A 109 -1.22 -11.12 -4.30
C ILE A 109 0.00 -10.85 -5.19
N ILE A 110 0.60 -9.68 -5.03
CA ILE A 110 1.80 -9.25 -5.75
C ILE A 110 2.72 -8.60 -4.71
N ASP A 111 3.79 -9.29 -4.34
CA ASP A 111 4.73 -8.77 -3.35
C ASP A 111 5.54 -7.63 -3.95
N TYR A 112 5.85 -6.61 -3.16
CA TYR A 112 6.60 -5.44 -3.67
C TYR A 112 7.99 -5.83 -4.20
N GLN A 113 8.62 -6.85 -3.62
CA GLN A 113 9.91 -7.41 -4.07
C GLN A 113 9.85 -7.93 -5.52
N ASP A 114 8.70 -8.44 -5.95
CA ASP A 114 8.52 -9.01 -7.29
C ASP A 114 8.19 -7.95 -8.34
N ILE A 115 8.01 -6.68 -7.95
CA ILE A 115 7.61 -5.61 -8.85
C ILE A 115 8.84 -4.95 -9.46
N ASN A 116 9.07 -5.19 -10.75
CA ASN A 116 10.18 -4.62 -11.52
C ASN A 116 9.71 -3.61 -12.58
N HIS A 117 8.41 -3.58 -12.91
CA HIS A 117 7.87 -2.57 -13.81
C HIS A 117 6.45 -2.13 -13.42
N VAL A 118 6.20 -0.81 -13.42
CA VAL A 118 4.88 -0.22 -13.15
C VAL A 118 4.55 0.82 -14.22
N GLU A 119 3.43 0.63 -14.89
CA GLU A 119 2.98 1.46 -16.01
C GLU A 119 1.53 1.93 -15.80
N VAL A 120 1.24 3.18 -16.20
CA VAL A 120 -0.12 3.72 -16.25
C VAL A 120 -0.57 3.82 -17.70
N LYS A 121 -1.68 3.16 -18.04
CA LYS A 121 -2.32 3.21 -19.37
C LYS A 121 -3.70 3.83 -19.30
N GLY A 122 -4.19 4.30 -20.43
CA GLY A 122 -5.55 4.82 -20.57
C GLY A 122 -5.64 6.32 -20.42
N ASN A 123 -6.87 6.80 -20.19
CA ASN A 123 -7.20 8.22 -20.19
C ASN A 123 -8.43 8.48 -19.31
N THR A 124 -8.79 9.76 -19.15
CA THR A 124 -9.93 10.20 -18.34
C THR A 124 -11.26 9.56 -18.78
N ILE A 125 -11.45 9.30 -20.08
CA ILE A 125 -12.69 8.74 -20.64
C ILE A 125 -12.84 7.25 -20.28
N THR A 126 -11.81 6.46 -20.55
CA THR A 126 -11.84 4.99 -20.35
C THR A 126 -11.45 4.56 -18.94
N GLY A 127 -10.92 5.50 -18.16
CA GLY A 127 -10.25 5.27 -16.88
C GLY A 127 -8.78 4.89 -17.05
N TYR A 128 -7.95 5.42 -16.16
CA TYR A 128 -6.54 5.04 -16.06
C TYR A 128 -6.40 3.64 -15.47
N ARG A 129 -5.37 2.92 -15.87
CA ARG A 129 -5.12 1.52 -15.52
C ARG A 129 -3.69 1.39 -15.04
N ILE A 130 -3.49 0.75 -13.90
CA ILE A 130 -2.15 0.36 -13.47
C ILE A 130 -1.87 -1.05 -13.98
N HIS A 131 -0.70 -1.18 -14.60
CA HIS A 131 -0.09 -2.45 -14.99
C HIS A 131 1.16 -2.66 -14.14
N ILE A 132 1.32 -3.87 -13.62
CA ILE A 132 2.52 -4.32 -12.90
C ILE A 132 3.09 -5.51 -13.67
N ASN A 133 4.38 -5.46 -13.99
CA ASN A 133 5.11 -6.48 -14.75
C ASN A 133 4.34 -6.86 -16.02
N ASN A 134 3.94 -5.84 -16.78
CA ASN A 134 3.13 -5.91 -18.00
C ASN A 134 1.71 -6.49 -17.85
N ARG A 135 1.28 -6.86 -16.64
CA ARG A 135 -0.05 -7.41 -16.37
C ARG A 135 -0.98 -6.33 -15.84
N TYR A 136 -2.18 -6.25 -16.40
CA TYR A 136 -3.24 -5.38 -15.89
C TYR A 136 -3.61 -5.77 -14.44
N ILE A 137 -3.69 -4.76 -13.58
CA ILE A 137 -4.01 -4.91 -12.15
C ILE A 137 -5.38 -4.33 -11.88
N THR A 138 -5.52 -3.02 -12.04
CA THR A 138 -6.75 -2.33 -11.67
C THR A 138 -6.98 -1.11 -12.55
N ARG A 139 -8.25 -0.72 -12.64
CA ARG A 139 -8.72 0.42 -13.42
C ARG A 139 -9.38 1.41 -12.48
N PHE A 140 -8.92 2.65 -12.57
CA PHE A 140 -9.41 3.78 -11.81
C PHE A 140 -10.31 4.63 -12.71
N HIS A 141 -11.61 4.56 -12.44
CA HIS A 141 -12.60 5.40 -13.11
C HIS A 141 -12.80 6.70 -12.34
N LYS A 142 -13.10 7.80 -13.04
CA LYS A 142 -13.37 9.12 -12.43
C LYS A 142 -12.28 9.51 -11.43
N THR A 143 -11.03 9.25 -11.79
CA THR A 143 -9.86 9.60 -10.98
C THR A 143 -8.87 10.32 -11.89
N ASP A 144 -8.37 11.45 -11.42
CA ASP A 144 -7.45 12.31 -12.17
C ASP A 144 -6.13 11.61 -12.42
N LYS A 145 -5.47 11.94 -13.54
CA LYS A 145 -4.19 11.32 -13.93
C LYS A 145 -3.16 11.46 -12.81
N ASP A 146 -3.06 12.64 -12.22
CA ASP A 146 -2.08 12.95 -11.18
C ASP A 146 -2.24 12.04 -9.97
N LYS A 147 -3.47 11.79 -9.53
CA LYS A 147 -3.78 10.85 -8.44
C LYS A 147 -3.30 9.43 -8.76
N ILE A 148 -3.47 8.99 -10.00
CA ILE A 148 -3.02 7.67 -10.43
C ILE A 148 -1.49 7.61 -10.54
N GLU A 149 -0.87 8.71 -10.95
CA GLU A 149 0.59 8.81 -10.99
C GLU A 149 1.20 8.79 -9.58
N GLN A 150 0.53 9.36 -8.57
CA GLN A 150 0.94 9.23 -7.17
C GLN A 150 0.86 7.78 -6.68
N ILE A 151 -0.17 7.02 -7.09
CA ILE A 151 -0.25 5.58 -6.79
C ILE A 151 0.87 4.82 -7.49
N ARG A 152 1.17 5.14 -8.76
CA ARG A 152 2.30 4.54 -9.49
C ARG A 152 3.61 4.78 -8.75
N ARG A 153 3.88 6.04 -8.34
CA ARG A 153 5.09 6.40 -7.59
C ARG A 153 5.19 5.65 -6.27
N PHE A 154 4.10 5.57 -5.51
CA PHE A 154 4.05 4.80 -4.27
C PHE A 154 4.41 3.32 -4.47
N ILE A 155 3.87 2.66 -5.50
CA ILE A 155 4.20 1.25 -5.78
C ILE A 155 5.70 1.10 -6.12
N ILE A 156 6.25 2.02 -6.91
CA ILE A 156 7.68 2.03 -7.27
C ILE A 156 8.55 2.24 -6.04
N ASN A 157 8.22 3.23 -5.20
CA ASN A 157 8.96 3.55 -3.98
C ASN A 157 8.94 2.36 -3.01
N ARG A 158 7.78 1.73 -2.84
CA ARG A 158 7.64 0.52 -2.01
C ARG A 158 8.46 -0.64 -2.55
N SER A 159 8.42 -0.91 -3.85
CA SER A 159 9.28 -1.94 -4.48
C SER A 159 10.77 -1.67 -4.24
N ALA A 160 11.23 -0.43 -4.46
CA ALA A 160 12.62 -0.06 -4.25
C ALA A 160 13.08 -0.30 -2.80
N GLN A 161 12.22 -0.02 -1.82
CA GLN A 161 12.52 -0.24 -0.40
C GLN A 161 12.68 -1.73 -0.03
N TYR A 162 12.07 -2.66 -0.77
CA TYR A 162 12.26 -4.10 -0.57
C TYR A 162 13.48 -4.64 -1.33
N ASN A 163 13.82 -4.04 -2.48
CA ASN A 163 14.96 -4.45 -3.30
C ASN A 163 16.30 -3.82 -2.87
N SER A 164 16.27 -2.85 -1.95
CA SER A 164 17.47 -2.20 -1.39
C SER A 164 17.93 -2.81 -0.06
N GLY A 165 17.32 -3.91 0.36
CA GLY A 165 17.56 -4.60 1.64
C GLY A 165 18.42 -5.85 1.50
#